data_AF-A0A6H5KI03-F1
#
_entry.id   AF-A0A6H5KI03-F1
#
_cell.length_a   1.000
_cell.length_b   1.000
_cell.length_c   1.000
_cell.angle_alpha   90.00
_cell.angle_beta   90.00
_cell.angle_gamma   90.00
#
_symmetry.space_group_name_H-M   'P 1'
#
loop_
_entity.id
_entity.type
_entity.pdbx_description
1 polymer ?
#
loop_
_entity_poly.entity_id
_entity_poly.type
_entity_poly.pdbx_seq_one_letter_code
_entity_poly.pdbx_strand_id
1 'polypeptide(L)'
;MLILMSDTGGGHRASAQALEAALEEMYPGRIAVTMVDIFTEHSRWPYSASVPAYQYAAKNPLVWRAMYEYARFPPTRYLNGKMLSFQNFGRFKEAMQRYSPDFVVSVHPLCQDLPLKVLNAMGPQRT
;
A
#
# COMPACT_ATOMS: atom_id res chain seq x y z
N MET A 1 -12.70 6.55 -6.55
CA MET A 1 -12.15 5.27 -6.02
C MET A 1 -10.63 5.39 -5.91
N LEU A 2 -10.07 5.00 -4.77
CA LEU A 2 -8.62 4.97 -4.54
C LEU A 2 -8.12 3.51 -4.56
N ILE A 3 -7.19 3.20 -5.46
CA ILE A 3 -6.50 1.90 -5.50
C ILE A 3 -5.13 2.05 -4.82
N LEU A 4 -4.92 1.29 -3.75
CA LEU A 4 -3.65 1.19 -3.03
C LEU A 4 -2.81 0.06 -3.58
N MET A 5 -1.57 0.37 -3.94
CA MET A 5 -0.61 -0.58 -4.46
C MET A 5 0.80 -0.26 -3.94
N SER A 6 1.77 -1.08 -4.34
CA SER A 6 3.20 -0.74 -4.24
C SER A 6 3.96 -1.42 -5.37
N ASP A 7 4.89 -0.72 -6.01
CA ASP A 7 5.69 -1.20 -7.15
C ASP A 7 6.83 -2.15 -6.75
N THR A 8 6.59 -3.02 -5.77
CA THR A 8 7.57 -4.05 -5.41
C THR A 8 7.66 -5.17 -6.46
N GLY A 9 6.97 -5.08 -7.60
CA GLY A 9 6.91 -6.10 -8.64
C GLY A 9 5.63 -6.94 -8.56
N GLY A 10 5.62 -8.14 -9.13
CA GLY A 10 4.49 -9.09 -8.97
C GLY A 10 3.17 -8.73 -9.67
N GLY A 11 3.15 -7.71 -10.53
CA GLY A 11 1.99 -7.37 -11.36
C GLY A 11 0.92 -6.51 -10.68
N HIS A 12 1.15 -6.00 -9.47
CA HIS A 12 0.18 -5.18 -8.74
C HIS A 12 -0.27 -3.93 -9.51
N ARG A 13 0.66 -3.26 -10.21
CA ARG A 13 0.35 -2.12 -11.09
C ARG A 13 -0.52 -2.54 -12.28
N ALA A 14 -0.22 -3.68 -12.90
CA ALA A 14 -1.01 -4.20 -14.02
C ALA A 14 -2.44 -4.53 -13.57
N SER A 15 -2.62 -5.12 -12.38
CA SER A 15 -3.94 -5.37 -11.80
C SER A 15 -4.71 -4.08 -11.52
N ALA A 16 -4.04 -3.04 -11.01
CA ALA A 16 -4.68 -1.74 -10.78
C ALA A 16 -5.15 -1.09 -12.10
N GLN A 17 -4.32 -1.13 -13.14
CA GLN A 17 -4.64 -0.63 -14.47
C GLN A 17 -5.76 -1.43 -15.14
N ALA A 18 -5.78 -2.75 -14.95
CA ALA A 18 -6.86 -3.59 -15.47
C ALA A 18 -8.22 -3.26 -14.83
N LEU A 19 -8.23 -2.98 -13.51
CA LEU A 19 -9.44 -2.53 -12.82
C LEU A 19 -9.89 -1.16 -13.32
N GLU A 20 -8.97 -0.21 -13.46
CA GLU A 20 -9.28 1.11 -14.03
C GLU A 20 -9.88 1.01 -15.43
N ALA A 21 -9.24 0.25 -16.32
CA ALA A 21 -9.73 0.05 -17.69
C ALA A 21 -11.11 -0.61 -17.74
N ALA A 22 -11.34 -1.65 -16.93
CA ALA A 22 -12.63 -2.32 -16.87
C ALA A 22 -13.74 -1.41 -16.32
N LEU A 23 -13.42 -0.56 -15.34
CA LEU A 23 -14.40 0.39 -14.78
C LEU A 23 -14.74 1.50 -15.77
N GLU A 24 -13.76 2.01 -16.53
CA GLU A 24 -14.03 3.00 -17.58
C GLU A 24 -14.82 2.38 -18.74
N GLU A 25 -14.58 1.12 -19.09
CA GLU A 25 -15.35 0.40 -20.10
C GLU A 25 -16.81 0.18 -19.67
N MET A 26 -17.04 -0.28 -18.45
CA MET A 26 -18.39 -0.59 -17.95
C MET A 26 -19.17 0.65 -17.51
N TYR A 27 -18.49 1.67 -17.01
CA TYR A 27 -19.09 2.87 -16.41
C TYR A 27 -18.37 4.16 -16.84
N PRO A 28 -18.36 4.50 -18.14
CA PRO A 28 -17.55 5.62 -18.67
C PRO A 28 -17.81 6.93 -17.94
N GLY A 29 -16.74 7.57 -17.44
CA GLY A 29 -16.80 8.85 -16.74
C GLY A 29 -17.59 8.86 -15.43
N ARG A 30 -18.06 7.71 -14.92
CA ARG A 30 -18.83 7.63 -13.67
C ARG A 30 -17.96 7.36 -12.44
N ILE A 31 -16.83 6.69 -12.62
CA ILE A 31 -15.94 6.30 -11.52
C ILE A 31 -14.56 6.88 -11.78
N ALA A 32 -14.22 7.97 -11.09
CA ALA A 32 -12.86 8.47 -11.09
C ALA A 32 -11.95 7.49 -10.31
N VAL A 33 -10.90 6.98 -10.94
CA VAL A 33 -9.94 6.06 -10.34
C VAL A 33 -8.62 6.79 -10.10
N THR A 34 -8.08 6.65 -8.89
CA THR A 34 -6.74 7.14 -8.53
C THR A 34 -5.93 5.95 -8.05
N MET A 35 -4.79 5.66 -8.67
CA MET A 35 -3.84 4.66 -8.21
C MET A 35 -2.71 5.32 -7.43
N VAL A 36 -2.36 4.77 -6.27
CA VAL A 36 -1.33 5.35 -5.38
C VAL A 36 -0.38 4.27 -4.87
N ASP A 37 0.93 4.47 -5.06
CA ASP A 37 1.95 3.71 -4.34
C ASP A 37 2.10 4.31 -2.94
N ILE A 38 1.25 3.87 -2.02
CA ILE A 38 1.13 4.50 -0.70
C ILE A 38 2.43 4.38 0.12
N PHE A 39 3.25 3.37 -0.15
CA PHE A 39 4.52 3.23 0.52
C PHE A 39 5.52 4.26 -0.01
N THR A 40 5.73 4.33 -1.32
CA THR A 40 6.69 5.25 -1.91
C THR A 40 6.26 6.72 -1.78
N GLU A 41 4.98 7.02 -1.98
CA GLU A 41 4.48 8.40 -2.01
C GLU A 41 4.20 8.98 -0.62
N HIS A 42 3.74 8.15 0.32
CA HIS A 42 3.22 8.64 1.61
C HIS A 42 3.94 8.08 2.84
N SER A 43 4.89 7.14 2.71
CA SER A 43 5.64 6.67 3.90
C SER A 43 6.88 7.49 4.20
N ARG A 44 7.39 7.33 5.42
CA ARG A 44 8.71 7.79 5.86
C ARG A 44 9.76 6.75 5.54
N TRP A 45 11.01 7.19 5.41
CA TRP A 45 12.15 6.28 5.38
C TRP A 45 12.15 5.42 6.67
N PRO A 46 12.41 4.10 6.59
CA PRO A 46 12.90 3.35 5.43
C PRO A 46 11.81 2.82 4.47
N TYR A 47 10.53 2.93 4.82
CA TYR A 47 9.43 2.32 4.06
C TYR A 47 9.18 2.96 2.69
N SER A 48 9.47 4.26 2.53
CA SER A 48 9.41 4.93 1.22
C SER A 48 10.45 4.38 0.22
N ALA A 49 11.51 3.75 0.72
CA ALA A 49 12.52 3.07 -0.09
C ALA A 49 12.25 1.55 -0.24
N SER A 50 11.02 1.09 0.04
CA SER A 50 10.65 -0.33 -0.04
C SER A 50 10.80 -0.92 -1.44
N VAL A 51 10.41 -0.18 -2.49
CA VAL A 51 10.55 -0.59 -3.89
C VAL A 51 12.01 -0.86 -4.29
N PRO A 52 12.95 0.11 -4.19
CA PRO A 52 14.34 -0.16 -4.54
C PRO A 52 14.99 -1.20 -3.63
N ALA A 53 14.65 -1.24 -2.33
CA ALA A 53 15.14 -2.27 -1.41
C ALA A 53 14.69 -3.68 -1.82
N TYR A 54 13.43 -3.84 -2.22
CA TYR A 54 12.91 -5.11 -2.72
C TYR A 54 13.58 -5.52 -4.03
N GLN A 55 13.71 -4.60 -4.99
CA GLN A 55 14.38 -4.86 -6.26
C GLN A 55 15.84 -5.30 -6.07
N TYR A 56 16.55 -4.69 -5.12
CA TYR A 56 17.90 -5.11 -4.75
C TYR A 56 17.89 -6.50 -4.13
N ALA A 57 17.02 -6.76 -3.16
CA ALA A 57 16.91 -8.07 -2.50
C ALA A 57 16.58 -9.18 -3.51
N ALA A 58 15.64 -8.94 -4.44
CA ALA A 58 15.23 -9.90 -5.46
C ALA A 58 16.38 -10.32 -6.40
N LYS A 59 17.38 -9.44 -6.62
CA LYS A 59 18.58 -9.73 -7.42
C LYS A 59 19.70 -10.41 -6.63
N ASN A 60 19.60 -10.48 -5.30
CA ASN A 60 20.66 -10.96 -4.41
C ASN A 60 20.16 -12.11 -3.52
N PRO A 61 20.42 -13.38 -3.84
CA PRO A 61 19.84 -14.54 -3.15
C PRO A 61 20.06 -14.59 -1.63
N LEU A 62 21.25 -14.18 -1.17
CA LEU A 62 21.57 -14.13 0.27
C LEU A 62 20.75 -13.04 0.99
N VAL A 63 20.60 -11.87 0.36
CA VAL A 63 19.79 -10.76 0.89
C VAL A 63 18.31 -11.14 0.90
N TRP A 64 17.83 -11.77 -0.18
CA TRP A 64 16.47 -12.29 -0.26
C TRP A 64 16.18 -13.28 0.88
N ARG A 65 17.08 -14.25 1.09
CA ARG A 65 16.95 -15.23 2.19
C ARG A 65 16.90 -14.54 3.56
N ALA A 66 17.80 -13.59 3.81
CA ALA A 66 17.82 -12.85 5.07
C ALA A 66 16.50 -12.07 5.28
N MET A 67 16.02 -11.37 4.25
CA MET A 67 14.74 -10.63 4.29
C MET A 67 13.55 -11.57 4.51
N TYR A 68 13.53 -12.72 3.84
CA TYR A 68 12.48 -13.73 4.00
C TYR A 68 12.44 -14.29 5.42
N GLU A 69 13.59 -14.72 5.97
CA GLU A 69 13.65 -15.24 7.34
C GLU A 69 13.27 -14.16 8.36
N TYR A 70 13.70 -12.91 8.14
CA TYR A 70 13.30 -11.77 8.96
C TYR A 70 11.77 -11.55 8.94
N ALA A 71 11.13 -11.60 7.77
CA ALA A 71 9.68 -11.46 7.63
C ALA A 71 8.90 -12.68 8.15
N ARG A 72 9.54 -13.87 8.17
CA ARG A 72 8.97 -15.12 8.68
C ARG A 72 8.97 -15.20 10.20
N PHE A 73 9.96 -14.61 10.87
CA PHE A 73 10.10 -14.69 12.32
C PHE A 73 8.99 -13.85 13.03
N PRO A 74 8.16 -14.44 13.92
CA PRO A 74 6.99 -13.74 14.47
C PRO A 74 7.30 -12.45 15.27
N PRO A 75 8.33 -12.41 16.14
CA PRO A 75 8.66 -11.20 16.89
C PRO A 75 9.05 -10.02 16.01
N THR A 76 9.87 -10.25 14.98
CA THR A 76 10.29 -9.20 14.03
C THR A 76 9.12 -8.73 13.19
N ARG A 77 8.24 -9.63 12.72
CA ARG A 77 7.02 -9.26 12.00
C ARG A 77 6.13 -8.35 12.85
N TYR A 78 5.89 -8.71 14.10
CA TYR A 78 5.06 -7.93 15.01
C TYR A 78 5.66 -6.56 15.29
N LEU A 79 6.96 -6.50 15.59
CA LEU A 79 7.67 -5.25 15.87
C LEU A 79 7.69 -4.35 14.63
N ASN A 80 7.96 -4.90 13.45
CA ASN A 80 7.95 -4.17 12.18
C ASN A 80 6.56 -3.60 11.87
N GLY A 81 5.48 -4.38 12.06
CA GLY A 81 4.11 -3.91 11.85
C GLY A 81 3.72 -2.76 12.80
N LYS A 82 4.13 -2.85 14.08
CA LYS A 82 3.95 -1.75 15.05
C LYS A 82 4.76 -0.51 14.68
N MET A 83 6.02 -0.70 14.29
CA MET A 83 6.91 0.39 13.91
C MET A 83 6.41 1.10 12.63
N LEU A 84 5.92 0.32 11.66
CA LEU A 84 5.28 0.84 10.44
C LEU A 84 4.06 1.69 10.80
N SER A 85 3.18 1.15 11.65
CA SER A 85 1.99 1.85 12.11
C SER A 85 2.36 3.15 12.81
N PHE A 86 3.23 3.09 13.82
CA PHE A 86 3.64 4.25 14.60
C PHE A 86 4.24 5.37 13.73
N GLN A 87 5.09 5.03 12.76
CA GLN A 87 5.77 6.03 11.93
C GLN A 87 4.89 6.63 10.83
N ASN A 88 3.97 5.84 10.25
CA ASN A 88 3.29 6.20 9.01
C ASN A 88 1.78 6.43 9.17
N PHE A 89 1.19 6.13 10.33
CA PHE A 89 -0.24 6.32 10.54
C PHE A 89 -0.73 7.72 10.20
N GLY A 90 -0.03 8.75 10.68
CA GLY A 90 -0.39 10.15 10.38
C GLY A 90 -0.31 10.48 8.89
N ARG A 91 0.68 9.95 8.17
CA ARG A 91 0.86 10.17 6.73
C ARG A 91 -0.19 9.44 5.90
N PHE A 92 -0.52 8.22 6.28
CA PHE A 92 -1.58 7.45 5.62
C PHE A 92 -2.94 8.11 5.87
N LYS A 93 -3.17 8.62 7.08
CA LYS A 93 -4.37 9.42 7.38
C LYS A 93 -4.45 10.68 6.52
N GLU A 94 -3.35 11.42 6.40
CA GLU A 94 -3.27 12.59 5.52
C GLU A 94 -3.56 12.22 4.05
N ALA A 95 -3.00 11.11 3.56
CA ALA A 95 -3.27 10.61 2.21
C ALA A 95 -4.77 10.30 2.03
N MET A 96 -5.39 9.56 2.95
CA MET A 96 -6.82 9.25 2.89
C MET A 96 -7.69 10.51 2.91
N GLN A 97 -7.33 11.52 3.71
CA GLN A 97 -8.03 12.80 3.75
C GLN A 97 -7.83 13.60 2.46
N ARG A 98 -6.62 13.58 1.88
CA ARG A 98 -6.29 14.31 0.66
C ARG A 98 -7.03 13.77 -0.56
N TYR A 99 -7.06 12.45 -0.72
CA TYR A 99 -7.75 11.83 -1.86
C TYR A 99 -9.27 11.73 -1.64
N SER A 100 -9.74 11.85 -0.39
CA SER A 100 -11.14 11.79 0.02
C SER A 100 -11.97 10.72 -0.73
N PRO A 101 -11.55 9.45 -0.74
CA PRO A 101 -12.18 8.44 -1.58
C PRO A 101 -13.48 7.90 -0.98
N ASP A 102 -14.49 7.67 -1.82
CA ASP A 102 -15.71 6.94 -1.44
C ASP A 102 -15.45 5.44 -1.27
N PHE A 103 -14.52 4.89 -2.06
CA PHE A 103 -14.13 3.48 -2.05
C PHE A 103 -12.62 3.34 -2.12
N VAL A 104 -12.08 2.44 -1.29
CA VAL A 104 -10.66 2.07 -1.26
C VAL A 104 -10.51 0.61 -1.62
N VAL A 105 -9.66 0.30 -2.59
CA VAL A 105 -9.31 -1.05 -3.02
C VAL A 105 -7.82 -1.28 -2.82
N SER A 106 -7.43 -2.37 -2.16
CA SER A 106 -6.01 -2.76 -2.07
C SER A 106 -5.73 -3.89 -3.05
N VAL A 107 -4.73 -3.72 -3.91
CA VAL A 107 -4.26 -4.76 -4.84
C VAL A 107 -2.89 -5.33 -4.45
N HIS A 108 -2.33 -4.94 -3.30
CA HIS A 108 -0.99 -5.33 -2.86
C HIS A 108 -1.04 -5.85 -1.41
N PRO A 109 -0.46 -7.01 -1.05
CA PRO A 109 -0.64 -7.65 0.27
C PRO A 109 -0.20 -6.80 1.47
N LEU A 110 0.76 -5.90 1.30
CA LEU A 110 1.27 -5.01 2.36
C LEU A 110 0.39 -3.77 2.62
N CYS A 111 -0.58 -3.46 1.76
CA CYS A 111 -1.40 -2.25 1.85
C CYS A 111 -2.72 -2.47 2.65
N GLN A 112 -2.69 -3.34 3.66
CA GLN A 112 -3.91 -3.90 4.29
C GLN A 112 -4.03 -3.36 5.71
N ASP A 113 -3.14 -3.81 6.60
CA ASP A 113 -3.22 -3.57 8.05
C ASP A 113 -3.21 -2.07 8.40
N LEU A 114 -2.24 -1.31 7.88
CA LEU A 114 -2.14 0.12 8.19
C LEU A 114 -3.28 0.96 7.58
N PRO A 115 -3.63 0.81 6.28
CA PRO A 115 -4.80 1.49 5.73
C PRO A 115 -6.10 1.20 6.49
N LEU A 116 -6.34 -0.07 6.88
CA LEU A 116 -7.53 -0.42 7.67
C LEU A 116 -7.54 0.25 9.05
N LYS A 117 -6.40 0.29 9.76
CA LYS A 117 -6.28 1.00 11.04
C LYS A 117 -6.59 2.49 10.90
N VAL A 118 -6.11 3.10 9.83
CA VAL A 118 -6.36 4.52 9.53
C VAL A 118 -7.83 4.76 9.24
N LEU A 119 -8.45 3.96 8.36
CA LEU A 119 -9.87 4.07 8.03
C LEU A 119 -10.77 3.89 9.26
N ASN A 120 -10.48 2.88 10.11
CA ASN A 120 -11.21 2.66 11.35
C ASN A 120 -11.11 3.86 12.31
N ALA A 121 -9.94 4.50 12.39
CA ALA A 121 -9.73 5.67 13.23
C ALA A 121 -10.33 6.97 12.66
N MET A 122 -10.54 7.04 11.34
CA MET A 122 -11.27 8.14 10.70
C MET A 122 -12.78 8.05 10.96
N GLY A 123 -13.28 6.85 11.25
CA GLY A 123 -14.70 6.58 11.43
C GLY A 123 -15.48 6.63 10.11
N PRO A 124 -16.79 6.38 10.14
CA PRO A 124 -17.63 6.54 8.96
C PRO A 124 -17.60 8.00 8.51
N GLN A 125 -17.25 8.24 7.23
CA GLN A 125 -17.46 9.54 6.63
C GLN A 125 -18.96 9.77 6.51
N ARG A 126 -19.51 10.67 7.33
CA ARG A 126 -20.91 11.08 7.22
C ARG A 126 -21.04 11.93 5.96
N THR A 127 -21.60 11.34 4.90
CA THR A 127 -22.14 12.04 3.73
C THR A 127 -23.43 12.76 4.09
#